data_AF-A0A7X8BFC5-F1
#
_entry.id   AF-A0A7X8BFC5-F1
#
_cell.length_a   1.000
_cell.length_b   1.000
_cell.length_c   1.000
_cell.angle_alpha   90.00
_cell.angle_beta   90.00
_cell.angle_gamma   90.00
#
_symmetry.space_group_name_H-M   'P 1'
#
loop_
_entity.id
_entity.type
_entity.pdbx_description
1 polymer ?
#
loop_
_entity_poly.entity_id
_entity_poly.type
_entity_poly.pdbx_seq_one_letter_code
_entity_poly.pdbx_strand_id
1 'polypeptide(L)'
;MIGSEPITKCRWKSDSLARKFVNSLNGLRTAFFMETAIARESACAVVLTCLALYAGRGDFWLAFRVFLLSLVPMVIELINTSLELLIDSHVGTEFNEDVKRTKDMLSASVLLALVVSYGAAVALIAPNWR
;
A
#
# COMPACT_ATOMS: atom_id res chain seq x y z
N MET A 1 23.94 -29.42 -33.54
CA MET A 1 23.36 -28.08 -33.79
C MET A 1 22.06 -28.01 -33.01
N ILE A 2 22.04 -27.32 -31.87
CA ILE A 2 20.83 -27.15 -31.03
C ILE A 2 20.25 -25.79 -31.43
N GLY A 3 19.11 -25.81 -32.10
CA GLY A 3 18.38 -24.59 -32.46
C GLY A 3 17.86 -23.92 -31.19
N SER A 4 18.36 -22.72 -30.89
CA SER A 4 17.78 -21.84 -29.89
C SER A 4 16.42 -21.35 -30.38
N GLU A 5 15.33 -21.84 -29.80
CA GLU A 5 14.01 -21.27 -30.07
C GLU A 5 13.99 -19.79 -29.69
N PRO A 6 13.38 -18.90 -30.50
CA PRO A 6 13.28 -17.50 -30.15
C PRO A 6 12.34 -17.36 -28.94
N ILE A 7 12.85 -16.79 -27.85
CA ILE A 7 12.07 -16.37 -26.69
C ILE A 7 10.91 -15.47 -27.14
N THR A 8 9.71 -16.04 -27.26
CA THR A 8 8.48 -15.31 -27.57
C THR A 8 8.24 -14.23 -26.53
N LYS A 9 8.30 -12.97 -26.94
CA LYS A 9 8.01 -11.81 -26.08
C LYS A 9 6.57 -11.95 -25.55
N CYS A 10 6.36 -12.03 -24.23
CA CYS A 10 5.02 -12.04 -23.64
C CYS A 10 4.20 -10.83 -24.15
N ARG A 11 3.02 -11.10 -24.74
CA ARG A 11 2.17 -10.15 -25.48
C ARG A 11 1.72 -8.91 -24.68
N TRP A 12 1.81 -8.96 -23.36
CA TRP A 12 1.42 -7.88 -22.44
C TRP A 12 2.54 -6.85 -22.19
N LYS A 13 3.77 -7.13 -22.64
CA LYS A 13 4.92 -6.23 -22.49
C LYS A 13 4.95 -5.18 -23.60
N SER A 14 4.06 -4.21 -23.51
CA SER A 14 4.12 -2.96 -24.29
C SER A 14 4.82 -1.89 -23.45
N ASP A 15 5.99 -1.43 -23.90
CA ASP A 15 6.96 -0.62 -23.15
C ASP A 15 6.55 0.85 -22.89
N SER A 16 5.33 1.27 -23.24
CA SER A 16 4.87 2.64 -23.00
C SER A 16 4.70 2.93 -21.49
N LEU A 17 5.46 3.91 -20.99
CA LEU A 17 5.34 4.45 -19.62
C LEU A 17 3.91 4.86 -19.29
N ALA A 18 3.17 5.40 -20.27
CA ALA A 18 1.78 5.79 -20.10
C ALA A 18 0.89 4.58 -19.76
N ARG A 19 1.13 3.42 -20.40
CA ARG A 19 0.37 2.19 -20.10
C ARG A 19 0.70 1.66 -18.72
N LYS A 20 1.97 1.72 -18.30
CA LYS A 20 2.37 1.35 -16.92
C LYS A 20 1.68 2.25 -15.89
N PHE A 21 1.65 3.56 -16.13
CA PHE A 21 0.96 4.52 -15.25
C PHE A 21 -0.56 4.28 -15.18
N VAL A 22 -1.22 4.06 -16.33
CA VAL A 22 -2.65 3.72 -16.38
C VAL A 22 -2.93 2.40 -15.66
N ASN A 23 -2.07 1.39 -15.81
CA ASN A 23 -2.20 0.13 -15.08
C ASN A 23 -2.06 0.33 -13.57
N SER A 24 -1.10 1.15 -13.11
CA SER A 24 -0.96 1.50 -11.69
C SER A 24 -2.20 2.21 -11.15
N LEU A 25 -2.76 3.17 -11.89
CA LEU A 25 -3.99 3.87 -11.51
C LEU A 25 -5.20 2.93 -11.45
N ASN A 26 -5.30 2.00 -12.41
CA ASN A 26 -6.35 0.99 -12.38
C ASN A 26 -6.18 0.04 -11.20
N GLY A 27 -4.95 -0.37 -10.87
CA GLY A 27 -4.65 -1.17 -9.68
C GLY A 27 -5.07 -0.46 -8.39
N LEU A 28 -4.72 0.82 -8.25
CA LEU A 28 -5.12 1.64 -7.11
C LEU A 28 -6.63 1.80 -7.01
N ARG A 29 -7.31 2.02 -8.15
CA ARG A 29 -8.78 2.11 -8.20
C ARG A 29 -9.42 0.80 -7.78
N THR A 30 -8.99 -0.33 -8.34
CA THR A 30 -9.55 -1.65 -7.99
C THR A 30 -9.36 -1.93 -6.51
N ALA A 31 -8.16 -1.72 -5.97
CA ALA A 31 -7.88 -1.92 -4.56
C ALA A 31 -8.77 -1.03 -3.68
N PHE A 32 -8.96 0.25 -4.04
CA PHE A 32 -9.82 1.19 -3.30
C PHE A 32 -11.31 0.76 -3.24
N PHE A 33 -11.82 0.09 -4.27
CA PHE A 33 -13.22 -0.37 -4.32
C PHE A 33 -13.42 -1.78 -3.77
N MET A 34 -12.39 -2.64 -3.81
CA MET A 34 -12.49 -4.01 -3.29
C MET A 34 -12.21 -4.07 -1.79
N GLU A 35 -11.29 -3.23 -1.28
CA GLU A 35 -10.84 -3.30 0.11
C GLU A 35 -11.35 -2.14 0.95
N THR A 36 -12.12 -2.46 1.99
CA THR A 36 -12.56 -1.47 2.99
C THR A 36 -11.40 -0.89 3.80
N ALA A 37 -10.27 -1.60 3.87
CA ALA A 37 -9.07 -1.19 4.59
C ALA A 37 -8.42 0.06 3.97
N ILE A 38 -8.29 0.11 2.64
CA ILE A 38 -7.70 1.26 1.94
C ILE A 38 -8.53 2.54 2.14
N ALA A 39 -9.86 2.41 2.14
CA ALA A 39 -10.74 3.54 2.45
C ALA A 39 -10.52 4.06 3.88
N ARG A 40 -10.38 3.16 4.87
CA ARG A 40 -10.10 3.54 6.27
C ARG A 40 -8.76 4.24 6.40
N GLU A 41 -7.71 3.69 5.79
CA GLU A 41 -6.38 4.31 5.83
C GLU A 41 -6.35 5.67 5.13
N SER A 42 -7.11 5.83 4.04
CA SER A 42 -7.25 7.11 3.35
C SER A 42 -7.92 8.17 4.22
N ALA A 43 -8.97 7.80 4.94
CA ALA A 43 -9.63 8.68 5.89
C ALA A 43 -8.68 9.07 7.03
N CYS A 44 -7.94 8.12 7.60
CA CYS A 44 -6.93 8.40 8.63
C CYS A 44 -5.82 9.32 8.12
N ALA A 45 -5.32 9.11 6.90
CA ALA A 45 -4.31 9.96 6.29
C ALA A 45 -4.79 11.41 6.13
N VAL A 46 -6.03 11.60 5.67
CA VAL A 46 -6.66 12.92 5.55
C VAL A 46 -6.79 13.58 6.92
N VAL A 47 -7.33 12.87 7.92
CA VAL A 47 -7.52 13.39 9.27
C VAL A 47 -6.18 13.81 9.90
N LEU A 48 -5.15 12.95 9.85
CA LEU A 48 -3.83 13.26 10.39
C LEU A 48 -3.19 14.45 9.69
N THR A 49 -3.33 14.56 8.37
CA THR A 49 -2.78 15.68 7.60
C THR A 49 -3.49 17.00 7.97
N CYS A 50 -4.82 16.99 8.11
CA CYS A 50 -5.57 18.16 8.57
C CYS A 50 -5.18 18.57 10.00
N LEU A 51 -5.00 17.60 10.91
CA LEU A 51 -4.53 17.85 12.26
C LEU A 51 -3.11 18.45 12.27
N ALA A 52 -2.23 17.98 11.39
CA ALA A 52 -0.88 18.52 11.24
C ALA A 52 -0.88 19.97 10.73
N LEU A 53 -1.73 20.30 9.75
CA LEU A 53 -1.91 21.68 9.28
C LEU A 53 -2.39 22.61 10.41
N TYR A 54 -3.37 22.12 11.18
CA TYR A 54 -3.94 22.87 12.29
C TYR A 54 -2.92 23.10 13.42
N ALA A 55 -2.26 22.03 13.88
CA ALA A 55 -1.26 22.11 14.94
C ALA A 55 -0.02 22.91 14.50
N GLY A 56 0.42 22.75 13.25
CA GLY A 56 1.56 23.49 12.69
C GLY A 56 1.28 24.97 12.41
N ARG A 57 0.09 25.50 12.73
CA ARG A 57 -0.32 26.89 12.44
C ARG A 57 -0.05 27.30 10.99
N GLY A 58 -0.27 26.38 10.05
CA GLY A 58 0.00 26.60 8.62
C GLY A 58 1.40 26.18 8.14
N ASP A 59 2.20 25.49 8.95
CA ASP A 59 3.45 24.85 8.48
C ASP A 59 3.15 23.73 7.48
N PHE A 60 3.30 24.08 6.20
CA PHE A 60 3.16 23.15 5.09
C PHE A 60 4.09 21.93 5.20
N TRP A 61 5.32 22.11 5.70
CA TRP A 61 6.30 21.02 5.75
C TRP A 61 5.95 19.99 6.82
N LEU A 62 5.37 20.41 7.95
CA LEU A 62 4.84 19.48 8.94
C LEU A 62 3.73 18.62 8.35
N ALA A 63 2.74 19.27 7.71
CA ALA A 63 1.63 18.57 7.07
C ALA A 63 2.09 17.65 5.94
N PHE A 64 3.05 18.09 5.12
CA PHE A 64 3.60 17.28 4.03
C PHE A 64 4.30 16.01 4.55
N ARG A 65 5.09 16.11 5.64
CA ARG A 65 5.73 14.94 6.28
C ARG A 65 4.70 13.96 6.82
N VAL A 66 3.67 14.46 7.50
CA VAL A 66 2.58 13.63 8.04
C VAL A 66 1.79 12.96 6.91
N PHE A 67 1.52 13.68 5.83
CA PHE A 67 0.88 13.13 4.64
C PHE A 67 1.71 11.98 4.05
N LEU A 68 3.01 12.19 3.81
CA LEU A 68 3.89 11.15 3.27
C LEU A 68 3.98 9.92 4.18
N LEU A 69 4.09 10.12 5.50
CA LEU A 69 4.06 9.02 6.47
C LEU A 69 2.77 8.23 6.37
N SER A 70 1.63 8.90 6.22
CA SER A 70 0.31 8.27 6.16
C SER A 70 0.09 7.44 4.88
N LEU A 71 0.93 7.58 3.86
CA LEU A 71 0.90 6.73 2.66
C LEU A 71 1.58 5.37 2.86
N VAL A 72 2.46 5.23 3.85
CA VAL A 72 3.19 3.98 4.13
C VAL A 72 2.25 2.80 4.39
N PRO A 73 1.26 2.87 5.31
CA PRO A 73 0.35 1.76 5.55
C PRO A 73 -0.43 1.37 4.27
N MET A 74 -0.84 2.35 3.45
CA MET A 74 -1.52 2.07 2.17
C MET A 74 -0.68 1.23 1.23
N VAL A 75 0.61 1.57 1.11
CA VAL A 75 1.52 0.80 0.25
C VAL A 75 1.61 -0.65 0.72
N ILE A 76 1.72 -0.85 2.04
CA ILE A 76 1.81 -2.19 2.62
C ILE A 76 0.48 -2.94 2.50
N GLU A 77 -0.66 -2.26 2.65
CA GLU A 77 -1.98 -2.84 2.46
C GLU A 77 -2.21 -3.28 1.01
N LEU A 78 -1.83 -2.46 0.02
CA LEU A 78 -1.87 -2.84 -1.39
C LEU A 78 -1.01 -4.08 -1.67
N ILE A 79 0.16 -4.18 -1.04
CA ILE A 79 1.02 -5.36 -1.16
C ILE A 79 0.33 -6.57 -0.52
N ASN A 80 -0.22 -6.42 0.69
CA ASN A 80 -0.97 -7.47 1.39
C ASN A 80 -2.09 -8.03 0.52
N THR A 81 -3.01 -7.18 0.04
CA THR A 81 -4.12 -7.58 -0.83
C THR A 81 -3.64 -8.23 -2.11
N SER A 82 -2.58 -7.71 -2.76
CA SER A 82 -2.06 -8.30 -3.99
C SER A 82 -1.51 -9.71 -3.78
N LEU A 83 -0.89 -9.97 -2.63
CA LEU A 83 -0.34 -11.28 -2.29
C LEU A 83 -1.43 -12.24 -1.82
N GLU A 84 -2.44 -11.76 -1.09
CA GLU A 84 -3.63 -12.57 -0.76
C GLU A 84 -4.34 -13.05 -2.02
N LEU A 85 -4.58 -12.17 -2.99
CA LEU A 85 -5.17 -12.54 -4.29
C LEU A 85 -4.29 -13.52 -5.07
N LEU A 86 -2.96 -13.37 -5.01
CA LEU A 86 -2.02 -14.29 -5.65
C LEU A 86 -2.09 -15.68 -5.01
N ILE A 87 -2.09 -15.75 -3.68
CA ILE A 87 -2.16 -16.99 -2.91
C ILE A 87 -3.49 -17.70 -3.20
N ASP A 88 -4.61 -16.97 -3.11
CA ASP A 88 -5.95 -17.54 -3.30
C ASP A 88 -6.18 -18.05 -4.72
N SER A 89 -5.55 -17.44 -5.72
CA SER A 89 -5.64 -17.88 -7.12
C SER A 89 -4.77 -19.10 -7.46
N HIS A 90 -3.74 -19.43 -6.65
CA HIS A 90 -2.76 -20.47 -6.99
C HIS A 90 -2.76 -21.68 -6.06
N VAL A 91 -3.08 -21.52 -4.78
CA VAL A 91 -2.92 -22.58 -3.78
C VAL A 91 -4.21 -23.38 -3.54
N GLY A 92 -5.35 -22.93 -4.09
CA GLY A 92 -6.65 -23.59 -3.92
C GLY A 92 -7.22 -23.41 -2.51
N THR A 93 -8.40 -23.98 -2.25
CA THR A 93 -9.15 -23.82 -0.99
C THR A 93 -8.77 -24.82 0.10
N GLU A 94 -7.79 -25.70 -0.16
CA GLU A 94 -7.32 -26.68 0.82
C GLU A 94 -6.46 -25.98 1.88
N PHE A 95 -6.72 -26.29 3.15
CA PHE A 95 -6.01 -25.66 4.25
C PHE A 95 -4.53 -26.08 4.27
N ASN A 96 -3.64 -25.10 4.16
CA ASN A 96 -2.19 -25.29 4.29
C ASN A 96 -1.64 -24.37 5.40
N GLU A 97 -0.92 -24.95 6.36
CA GLU A 97 -0.37 -24.22 7.50
C GLU A 97 0.65 -23.15 7.06
N ASP A 98 1.41 -23.40 5.99
CA ASP A 98 2.37 -22.43 5.45
C ASP A 98 1.66 -21.24 4.79
N VAL A 99 0.50 -21.47 4.16
CA VAL A 99 -0.35 -20.40 3.61
C VAL A 99 -0.86 -19.52 4.74
N LYS A 100 -1.32 -20.13 5.84
CA LYS A 100 -1.78 -19.40 7.02
C LYS A 100 -0.66 -18.52 7.59
N ARG A 101 0.53 -19.10 7.82
CA ARG A 101 1.70 -18.34 8.32
C ARG A 101 2.07 -17.19 7.39
N THR A 102 2.00 -17.40 6.07
CA THR A 102 2.25 -16.34 5.08
C THR A 102 1.25 -15.19 5.22
N LYS A 103 -0.06 -15.48 5.31
CA LYS A 103 -1.10 -14.46 5.51
C LYS A 103 -0.92 -13.72 6.84
N ASP A 104 -0.60 -14.43 7.92
CA ASP A 104 -0.35 -13.84 9.23
C ASP A 104 0.85 -12.86 9.19
N MET A 105 1.92 -13.18 8.46
CA MET A 105 3.08 -12.30 8.27
C MET A 105 2.75 -11.06 7.44
N LEU A 106 1.89 -11.18 6.42
CA LEU A 106 1.45 -10.04 5.62
C LEU A 106 0.60 -9.07 6.45
N SER A 107 -0.36 -9.59 7.22
CA SER A 107 -1.14 -8.81 8.17
C SER A 107 -0.27 -8.15 9.26
N ALA A 108 0.72 -8.87 9.78
CA ALA A 108 1.69 -8.30 10.73
C ALA A 108 2.51 -7.14 10.12
N SER A 109 2.82 -7.21 8.82
CA SER A 109 3.51 -6.13 8.12
C SER A 109 2.65 -4.86 8.05
N VAL A 110 1.35 -4.99 7.80
CA VAL A 110 0.38 -3.87 7.83
C VAL A 110 0.34 -3.26 9.23
N LEU A 111 0.23 -4.09 10.26
CA LEU A 111 0.22 -3.62 11.66
C LEU A 111 1.47 -2.80 11.99
N LEU A 112 2.65 -3.29 11.62
CA LEU A 112 3.90 -2.56 11.85
C LEU A 112 3.95 -1.24 11.06
N ALA A 113 3.45 -1.22 9.83
CA ALA A 113 3.37 -0.01 9.03
C ALA A 113 2.47 1.06 9.68
N LEU A 114 1.32 0.65 10.24
CA LEU A 114 0.42 1.53 10.99
C LEU A 114 1.09 2.09 12.24
N VAL A 115 1.75 1.24 13.04
CA VAL A 115 2.45 1.67 14.26
C VAL A 115 3.54 2.68 13.96
N VAL A 116 4.38 2.41 12.96
CA VAL A 116 5.47 3.31 12.57
C VAL A 116 4.93 4.62 12.02
N SER A 117 3.98 4.55 11.09
CA SER A 117 3.43 5.72 10.42
C SER A 117 2.68 6.64 11.39
N TYR A 118 1.69 6.10 12.10
CA TYR A 118 0.85 6.90 12.99
C TYR A 118 1.59 7.29 14.27
N GLY A 119 2.47 6.41 14.78
CA GLY A 119 3.37 6.77 15.89
C GLY A 119 4.28 7.95 15.53
N ALA A 120 4.91 7.92 14.35
CA ALA A 120 5.75 9.02 13.88
C ALA A 120 4.93 10.29 13.61
N ALA A 121 3.74 10.18 13.00
CA ALA A 121 2.85 11.32 12.77
C ALA A 121 2.44 11.99 14.08
N VAL A 122 2.01 11.22 15.08
CA VAL A 122 1.66 11.75 16.42
C VAL A 122 2.87 12.40 17.08
N ALA A 123 4.05 11.78 17.01
CA ALA A 123 5.28 12.35 17.55
C ALA A 123 5.68 13.69 16.89
N LEU A 124 5.37 13.87 15.60
CA LEU A 124 5.58 15.13 14.89
C LEU A 124 4.53 16.19 15.23
N ILE A 125 3.27 15.79 15.42
CA ILE A 125 2.16 16.73 15.68
C ILE A 125 2.17 17.20 17.15
N ALA A 126 2.40 16.30 18.11
CA ALA A 126 2.24 16.57 19.54
C ALA A 126 3.04 17.78 20.07
N PRO A 127 4.30 18.03 19.67
CA PRO A 127 5.05 19.20 20.12
C PRO A 127 4.49 20.53 19.62
N ASN A 128 3.79 20.51 18.47
CA ASN A 128 3.24 21.70 17.83
C ASN A 128 1.85 22.09 18.38
N TRP A 129 1.29 21.30 19.29
CA TRP A 129 -0.07 21.50 19.82
C TRP A 129 -0.19 22.64 20.85
N ARG A 130 0.93 23.23 21.29
CA ARG A 130 0.95 24.40 22.19
C ARG A 130 0.89 25.69 21.39
#